data_AF-A0A2V8T192-F1
#
_entry.id   AF-A0A2V8T192-F1
#
_cell.length_a   1.000
_cell.length_b   1.000
_cell.length_c   1.000
_cell.angle_alpha   90.00
_cell.angle_beta   90.00
_cell.angle_gamma   90.00
#
_symmetry.space_group_name_H-M   'P 1'
#
loop_
_entity.id
_entity.type
_entity.pdbx_description
1 polymer ?
#
loop_
_entity_poly.entity_id
_entity_poly.type
_entity_poly.pdbx_seq_one_letter_code
_entity_poly.pdbx_strand_id
1 'polypeptide(L)'
;MASTETAKRRRVSEKASRFTESVIREMTREALKHGAVNLSQGFPDFPAPANLKRAAQEAIADDVNQYAITWGAKDFREAIAEKTKWYLGLDVDPEAEITVTCGSTEGMIAAMMATVDPGEEVVVFEPFYE
;
A
#
# COMPACT_ATOMS: atom_id res chain seq x y z
N MET A 1 -39.48 -8.33 -33.24
CA MET A 1 -38.38 -7.35 -33.15
C MET A 1 -38.13 -7.10 -31.68
N ALA A 2 -37.17 -7.82 -31.09
CA ALA A 2 -36.81 -7.63 -29.70
C ALA A 2 -35.83 -6.45 -29.64
N SER A 3 -36.25 -5.36 -29.00
CA SER A 3 -35.41 -4.21 -28.72
C SER A 3 -34.33 -4.62 -27.73
N THR A 4 -33.10 -4.76 -28.21
CA THR A 4 -31.92 -4.91 -27.35
C THR A 4 -31.70 -3.56 -26.66
N GLU A 5 -32.18 -3.44 -25.42
CA GLU A 5 -31.88 -2.30 -24.57
C GLU A 5 -30.38 -2.33 -24.29
N THR A 6 -29.65 -1.42 -24.92
CA THR A 6 -28.20 -1.31 -24.78
C THR A 6 -27.88 -0.97 -23.33
N ALA A 7 -27.55 -1.98 -22.52
CA ALA A 7 -27.15 -1.81 -21.13
C ALA A 7 -26.08 -0.72 -21.06
N LYS A 8 -26.40 0.36 -20.33
CA LYS A 8 -25.57 1.56 -20.23
C LYS A 8 -24.17 1.15 -19.78
N ARG A 9 -23.19 1.18 -20.69
CA ARG A 9 -21.83 0.68 -20.45
C ARG A 9 -21.28 1.34 -19.18
N ARG A 10 -20.95 0.53 -18.17
CA ARG A 10 -20.32 1.02 -16.94
C ARG A 10 -19.05 1.78 -17.32
N ARG A 11 -18.85 2.98 -16.74
CA ARG A 11 -17.70 3.86 -17.02
C ARG A 11 -16.38 3.35 -16.42
N VAL A 12 -16.45 2.31 -15.59
CA VAL A 12 -15.32 1.67 -14.92
C VAL A 12 -15.29 0.19 -15.25
N SER A 13 -14.13 -0.45 -15.13
CA SER A 13 -13.98 -1.88 -15.36
C SER A 13 -14.84 -2.69 -14.40
N GLU A 14 -15.18 -3.93 -14.78
CA GLU A 14 -15.95 -4.82 -13.92
C GLU A 14 -15.24 -5.06 -12.58
N LYS A 15 -13.92 -5.30 -12.60
CA LYS A 15 -13.08 -5.44 -11.41
C LYS A 15 -13.20 -4.22 -10.49
N ALA A 16 -13.02 -3.01 -11.05
CA ALA A 16 -13.11 -1.77 -10.28
C ALA A 16 -14.51 -1.56 -9.67
N SER A 17 -15.56 -2.03 -10.34
CA SER A 17 -16.95 -1.89 -9.88
C SER A 17 -17.34 -2.80 -8.71
N ARG A 18 -16.47 -3.74 -8.31
CA ARG A 18 -16.69 -4.65 -7.18
C ARG A 18 -16.12 -4.12 -5.86
N PHE A 19 -15.24 -3.12 -5.88
CA PHE A 19 -14.74 -2.51 -4.66
C PHE A 19 -15.81 -1.63 -4.01
N THR A 20 -15.93 -1.75 -2.69
CA THR A 20 -16.77 -0.90 -1.85
C THR A 20 -15.90 0.13 -1.12
N GLU A 21 -16.55 1.12 -0.51
CA GLU A 21 -15.84 2.02 0.39
C GLU A 21 -15.41 1.29 1.68
N SER A 22 -14.26 1.68 2.22
CA SER A 22 -13.73 1.21 3.52
C SER A 22 -14.62 1.66 4.67
N VAL A 23 -14.93 0.73 5.58
CA VAL A 23 -15.74 1.02 6.78
C VAL A 23 -14.98 1.94 7.73
N ILE A 24 -13.64 1.81 7.80
CA ILE A 24 -12.79 2.71 8.60
C ILE A 24 -12.97 4.17 8.16
N ARG A 25 -13.02 4.41 6.85
CA ARG A 25 -13.18 5.77 6.29
C ARG A 25 -14.56 6.34 6.54
N GLU A 26 -15.59 5.51 6.50
CA GLU A 26 -16.95 5.90 6.86
C GLU A 26 -17.02 6.35 8.32
N MET A 27 -16.46 5.56 9.25
CA MET A 27 -16.43 5.88 10.67
C MET A 27 -15.67 7.18 10.97
N THR A 28 -14.57 7.44 10.26
CA THR A 28 -13.85 8.72 10.39
C THR A 28 -14.74 9.92 10.04
N ARG A 29 -15.56 9.83 8.99
CA ARG A 29 -16.48 10.92 8.64
C ARG A 29 -17.57 11.13 9.69
N GLU A 30 -18.12 10.05 10.22
CA GLU A 30 -19.17 10.15 11.25
C GLU A 30 -18.61 10.73 12.55
N ALA A 31 -17.40 10.33 12.94
CA ALA A 31 -16.71 10.90 14.10
C ALA A 31 -16.50 12.41 13.94
N LEU A 32 -16.04 12.87 12.78
CA LEU A 32 -15.85 14.30 12.49
C LEU A 32 -17.17 15.07 12.52
N LYS A 33 -18.24 14.52 11.93
CA LYS A 33 -19.56 15.14 11.89
C LYS A 33 -20.16 15.35 13.28
N HIS A 34 -19.87 14.44 14.21
CA HIS A 34 -20.41 14.46 15.57
C HIS A 34 -19.41 15.00 16.61
N GLY A 35 -18.20 15.40 16.21
CA GLY A 35 -17.14 15.80 17.14
C GLY A 35 -16.72 14.68 18.10
N ALA A 36 -16.88 13.43 17.69
CA ALA A 36 -16.56 12.27 18.52
C ALA A 36 -15.06 11.93 18.43
N VAL A 37 -14.57 11.19 19.43
CA VAL A 37 -13.22 10.62 19.40
C VAL A 37 -13.18 9.53 18.34
N ASN A 38 -12.24 9.63 17.39
CA ASN A 38 -12.06 8.63 16.34
C ASN A 38 -11.11 7.53 16.82
N LEU A 39 -11.64 6.32 16.99
CA LEU A 39 -10.88 5.11 17.33
C LEU A 39 -10.86 4.09 16.18
N SER A 40 -11.36 4.44 14.99
CA SER A 40 -11.42 3.51 13.84
C SER A 40 -10.15 3.53 13.00
N GLN A 41 -9.45 4.67 12.93
CA GLN A 41 -8.31 4.82 12.02
C GLN A 41 -6.97 4.50 12.70
N GLY A 42 -6.23 3.54 12.16
CA GLY A 42 -4.92 3.13 12.66
C GLY A 42 -3.78 4.00 12.13
N PHE A 43 -3.65 5.24 12.61
CA PHE A 43 -2.45 6.04 12.41
C PHE A 43 -1.94 6.60 13.75
N PRO A 44 -0.63 6.81 13.91
CA PRO A 44 -0.08 7.36 15.17
C PRO A 44 -0.53 8.81 15.38
N ASP A 45 -0.87 9.15 16.62
CA ASP A 45 -1.23 10.50 17.06
C ASP A 45 -0.02 11.37 17.43
N PHE A 46 1.19 10.85 17.24
CA PHE A 46 2.46 11.53 17.50
C PHE A 46 3.19 11.89 16.19
N PRO A 47 4.02 12.95 16.22
CA PRO A 47 4.78 13.36 15.04
C PRO A 47 5.86 12.35 14.67
N ALA A 48 6.22 12.30 13.39
CA ALA A 48 7.38 11.54 12.92
C ALA A 48 8.67 11.95 13.66
N PRO A 49 9.61 10.99 13.89
CA PRO A 49 10.89 11.26 14.55
C PRO A 49 11.68 12.41 13.89
N ALA A 50 12.35 13.24 14.71
CA ALA A 50 13.03 14.44 14.24
C ALA A 50 14.21 14.16 13.29
N ASN A 51 14.92 13.05 13.49
CA ASN A 51 15.98 12.58 12.59
C ASN A 51 15.43 12.21 11.21
N LEU A 52 14.27 11.54 11.13
CA LEU A 52 13.65 11.18 9.86
C LEU A 52 13.22 12.42 9.07
N LYS A 53 12.62 13.41 9.75
CA LYS A 53 12.25 14.69 9.13
C LYS A 53 13.46 15.42 8.57
N ARG A 54 14.58 15.47 9.32
CA ARG A 54 15.83 16.09 8.87
C ARG A 54 16.43 15.39 7.66
N ALA A 55 16.51 14.06 7.67
CA ALA A 55 17.02 13.30 6.52
C ALA A 55 16.21 13.57 5.24
N ALA A 56 14.88 13.68 5.35
CA ALA A 56 14.05 14.05 4.20
C ALA A 56 14.32 15.49 3.72
N GLN A 57 14.53 16.44 4.64
CA GLN A 57 14.89 17.82 4.29
C GLN A 57 16.26 17.91 3.61
N GLU A 58 17.24 17.16 4.11
CA GLU A 58 18.60 17.07 3.55
C GLU A 58 18.55 16.47 2.14
N ALA A 59 17.84 15.37 1.93
CA ALA A 59 17.69 14.78 0.60
C ALA A 59 17.07 15.75 -0.43
N ILE A 60 16.14 16.60 0.00
CA ILE A 60 15.58 17.67 -0.84
C ILE A 60 16.65 18.74 -1.12
N ALA A 61 17.38 19.18 -0.10
CA ALA A 61 18.41 20.22 -0.23
C ALA A 61 19.60 19.79 -1.10
N ASP A 62 19.92 18.49 -1.09
CA ASP A 62 21.00 17.86 -1.85
C ASP A 62 20.56 17.44 -3.27
N ASP A 63 19.39 17.88 -3.73
CA ASP A 63 18.84 17.56 -5.05
C ASP A 63 18.73 16.05 -5.36
N VAL A 64 18.44 15.23 -4.35
CA VAL A 64 18.17 13.78 -4.52
C VAL A 64 16.76 13.61 -5.09
N ASN A 65 16.62 13.88 -6.39
CA ASN A 65 15.33 14.00 -7.08
C ASN A 65 15.27 13.24 -8.43
N GLN A 66 16.30 12.46 -8.75
CA GLN A 66 16.34 11.65 -9.96
C GLN A 66 15.67 10.29 -9.76
N TYR A 67 15.26 9.66 -10.86
CA TYR A 67 14.61 8.35 -10.82
C TYR A 67 15.51 7.30 -10.17
N ALA A 68 14.96 6.58 -9.19
CA ALA A 68 15.48 5.29 -8.80
C ALA A 68 15.19 4.25 -9.90
N ILE A 69 15.87 3.11 -9.82
CA ILE A 69 15.46 1.92 -10.58
C ILE A 69 14.05 1.48 -10.16
N THR A 70 13.39 0.69 -11.00
CA THR A 70 11.96 0.38 -10.87
C THR A 70 11.58 -0.34 -9.57
N TRP A 71 12.50 -1.07 -8.94
CA TRP A 71 12.27 -1.76 -7.66
C TRP A 71 12.85 -1.05 -6.43
N GLY A 72 13.33 0.18 -6.57
CA GLY A 72 13.74 1.05 -5.45
C GLY A 72 15.22 1.39 -5.40
N ALA A 73 15.54 2.47 -4.67
CA ALA A 73 16.91 2.95 -4.49
C ALA A 73 17.80 1.87 -3.83
N LYS A 74 19.02 1.70 -4.35
CA LYS A 74 19.96 0.65 -3.92
C LYS A 74 20.23 0.69 -2.42
N ASP A 75 20.61 1.85 -1.92
CA ASP A 75 20.98 2.13 -0.53
C ASP A 75 19.81 1.78 0.42
N PHE A 76 18.58 2.04 -0.03
CA PHE A 76 17.39 1.71 0.74
C PHE A 76 17.11 0.21 0.77
N ARG A 77 17.29 -0.49 -0.36
CA ARG A 77 17.14 -1.95 -0.42
C ARG A 77 18.19 -2.66 0.43
N GLU A 78 19.45 -2.20 0.41
CA GLU A 78 20.53 -2.70 1.26
C GLU A 78 20.17 -2.53 2.75
N ALA A 79 19.68 -1.35 3.16
CA ALA A 79 19.24 -1.12 4.53
C ALA A 79 18.05 -2.03 4.95
N ILE A 80 17.13 -2.34 4.03
CA ILE A 80 16.04 -3.30 4.29
C ILE A 80 16.60 -4.71 4.49
N ALA A 81 17.55 -5.16 3.67
CA ALA A 81 18.18 -6.46 3.81
C ALA A 81 18.90 -6.60 5.16
N GLU A 82 19.69 -5.58 5.55
CA GLU A 82 20.37 -5.53 6.85
C GLU A 82 19.38 -5.61 8.02
N LYS A 83 18.31 -4.80 7.98
CA LYS A 83 17.25 -4.83 9.00
C LYS A 83 16.56 -6.18 9.05
N THR A 84 16.31 -6.80 7.90
CA THR A 84 15.66 -8.11 7.79
C THR A 84 16.51 -9.20 8.43
N LYS A 85 17.82 -9.19 8.18
CA LYS A 85 18.76 -10.10 8.85
C LYS A 85 18.84 -9.85 10.35
N TRP A 86 18.94 -8.59 10.77
CA TRP A 86 19.02 -8.25 12.19
C TRP A 86 17.76 -8.62 12.98
N TYR A 87 16.57 -8.38 12.41
CA TYR A 87 15.29 -8.54 13.11
C TYR A 87 14.69 -9.95 12.94
N LEU A 88 14.79 -10.54 11.75
CA LEU A 88 14.18 -11.83 11.39
C LEU A 88 15.21 -12.96 11.26
N GLY A 89 16.52 -12.67 11.21
CA GLY A 89 17.55 -13.68 10.98
C GLY A 89 17.62 -14.20 9.54
N LEU A 90 16.93 -13.54 8.59
CA LEU A 90 16.87 -13.96 7.20
C LEU A 90 17.93 -13.22 6.38
N ASP A 91 18.73 -13.97 5.62
CA ASP A 91 19.65 -13.41 4.63
C ASP A 91 18.87 -13.28 3.31
N VAL A 92 18.75 -12.05 2.81
CA VAL A 92 18.00 -11.72 1.59
C VAL A 92 18.88 -10.90 0.66
N ASP A 93 18.90 -11.25 -0.63
CA ASP A 93 19.62 -10.52 -1.67
C ASP A 93 18.86 -9.22 -2.01
N PRO A 94 19.42 -8.03 -1.73
CA PRO A 94 18.75 -6.78 -2.01
C PRO A 94 18.51 -6.53 -3.50
N GLU A 95 19.26 -7.15 -4.41
CA GLU A 95 19.10 -6.98 -5.87
C GLU A 95 18.06 -7.93 -6.47
N ALA A 96 17.81 -9.09 -5.85
CA ALA A 96 16.92 -10.12 -6.39
C ALA A 96 15.63 -10.33 -5.59
N GLU A 97 15.63 -10.05 -4.29
CA GLU A 97 14.56 -10.46 -3.36
C GLU A 97 13.85 -9.28 -2.66
N ILE A 98 14.23 -8.04 -2.98
CA ILE A 98 13.61 -6.83 -2.42
C ILE A 98 13.05 -5.93 -3.53
N THR A 99 11.78 -5.56 -3.37
CA THR A 99 11.11 -4.52 -4.16
C THR A 99 10.46 -3.51 -3.23
N VAL A 100 10.77 -2.22 -3.43
CA VAL A 100 10.18 -1.10 -2.69
C VAL A 100 8.88 -0.68 -3.35
N THR A 101 7.81 -0.55 -2.57
CA THR A 101 6.48 -0.13 -3.03
C THR A 101 5.99 1.12 -2.28
N CYS A 102 5.00 1.83 -2.84
CA CYS A 102 4.33 2.96 -2.20
C CYS A 102 3.38 2.47 -1.09
N GLY A 103 3.98 2.03 0.01
CA GLY A 103 3.26 1.42 1.13
C GLY A 103 2.92 -0.04 0.91
N SER A 104 2.42 -0.68 1.98
CA SER A 104 2.07 -2.10 2.00
C SER A 104 0.90 -2.46 1.09
N THR A 105 -0.05 -1.53 0.89
CA THR A 105 -1.21 -1.75 0.01
C THR A 105 -0.79 -2.00 -1.44
N GLU A 106 0.16 -1.23 -1.97
CA GLU A 106 0.72 -1.52 -3.30
C GLU A 106 1.44 -2.86 -3.30
N GLY A 107 2.26 -3.14 -2.28
CA GLY A 107 2.97 -4.42 -2.16
C GLY A 107 2.04 -5.62 -2.21
N MET A 108 0.91 -5.56 -1.50
CA MET A 108 -0.10 -6.62 -1.53
C MET A 108 -0.73 -6.77 -2.92
N ILE A 109 -1.13 -5.67 -3.56
CA ILE A 109 -1.74 -5.72 -4.90
C ILE A 109 -0.72 -6.22 -5.95
N ALA A 110 0.52 -5.74 -5.91
CA ALA A 110 1.59 -6.15 -6.81
C ALA A 110 1.89 -7.66 -6.67
N ALA A 111 1.99 -8.16 -5.44
CA ALA A 111 2.18 -9.58 -5.18
C ALA A 111 1.02 -10.43 -5.74
N MET A 112 -0.23 -10.04 -5.46
CA MET A 112 -1.40 -10.76 -5.97
C MET A 112 -1.48 -10.75 -7.50
N MET A 113 -1.23 -9.60 -8.14
CA MET A 113 -1.21 -9.51 -9.60
C MET A 113 -0.09 -10.31 -10.25
N ALA A 114 1.03 -10.52 -9.54
CA ALA A 114 2.18 -11.27 -10.05
C ALA A 114 2.05 -12.78 -9.86
N THR A 115 1.20 -13.24 -8.92
CA THR A 115 1.22 -14.64 -8.46
C THR A 115 -0.13 -15.37 -8.56
N VAL A 116 -1.23 -14.67 -8.88
CA VAL A 116 -2.58 -15.25 -8.87
C VAL A 116 -3.29 -15.08 -10.21
N ASP A 117 -3.69 -16.19 -10.82
CA ASP A 117 -4.46 -16.25 -12.05
C ASP A 117 -5.98 -16.41 -11.81
N PRO A 118 -6.83 -16.08 -12.80
CA PRO A 118 -8.27 -16.29 -12.71
C PRO A 118 -8.63 -17.76 -12.47
N GLY A 119 -9.35 -18.03 -11.38
CA GLY A 119 -9.77 -19.38 -10.99
C GLY A 119 -8.90 -20.01 -9.91
N GLU A 120 -7.78 -19.37 -9.54
CA GLU A 120 -6.99 -19.75 -8.38
C GLU A 120 -7.60 -19.20 -7.08
N GLU A 121 -7.32 -19.88 -5.98
CA GLU A 121 -7.87 -19.56 -4.66
C GLU A 121 -6.76 -19.01 -3.74
N VAL A 122 -7.11 -17.97 -2.96
CA VAL A 122 -6.23 -17.36 -1.97
C VAL A 122 -6.85 -17.55 -0.59
N VAL A 123 -6.11 -18.17 0.33
CA VAL A 123 -6.56 -18.34 1.72
C VAL A 123 -6.35 -17.04 2.48
N VAL A 124 -7.41 -16.53 3.11
CA VAL A 124 -7.39 -15.32 3.94
C VAL A 124 -7.91 -15.67 5.34
N PHE A 125 -7.08 -15.47 6.36
CA PHE A 125 -7.45 -15.75 7.74
C PHE A 125 -8.24 -14.58 8.35
N GLU A 126 -9.31 -14.89 9.08
CA GLU A 126 -10.14 -13.88 9.76
C GLU A 126 -9.67 -13.62 11.20
N PRO A 127 -9.75 -12.37 11.69
CA PRO A 127 -10.11 -11.15 10.95
C PRO A 127 -8.95 -10.69 10.05
N PHE A 128 -9.28 -10.22 8.84
CA PHE A 128 -8.30 -9.72 7.88
C PHE A 128 -8.34 -8.19 7.76
N TYR A 129 -7.24 -7.65 7.24
CA TYR A 129 -7.14 -6.25 6.84
C TYR A 129 -8.04 -5.99 5.62
N GLU A 130 -8.90 -4.96 5.70
CA GLU A 130 -9.86 -4.58 4.63
C GLU A 130 -9.20 -3.94 3.39
#